data_AF-A0A7L0CD57-F1
#
_entry.id   AF-A0A7L0CD57-F1
#
_cell.length_a   1.000
_cell.length_b   1.000
_cell.length_c   1.000
_cell.angle_alpha   90.00
_cell.angle_beta   90.00
_cell.angle_gamma   90.00
#
_symmetry.space_group_name_H-M   'P 1'
#
loop_
_entity.id
_entity.type
_entity.pdbx_description
1 polymer ?
#
loop_
_entity_poly.entity_id
_entity_poly.type
_entity_poly.pdbx_seq_one_letter_code
_entity_poly.pdbx_strand_id
1 'polypeptide(L)'
;MVNERHNGNLLVHLGAKLQAYPEELLRQRRGHDGQPEYLIQWSIISLEERAVEGSSASSAETKPENISMWMSAEEVCASCPALLGKRKLEGQWVKEEKAASPFAADVPLDEASLLEMKADVRSLAQRAGRQMAETGAPESSILNTIHVLSAYASIGSLAGAFKETGALDLLMKMLCHKEKQIRRSAGKMLRALASHDAGSRAYVLLSLSQQDGIEQHMDFDSRYTLLELFAETTSSEEHCMSFEGIHLPQV
;
A
#
# COMPACT_ATOMS: atom_id res chain seq x y z
N MET A 1 0.85 40.36 -7.87
CA MET A 1 1.89 39.79 -6.99
C MET A 1 3.06 39.42 -7.87
N VAL A 2 4.20 40.09 -7.71
CA VAL A 2 5.39 39.85 -8.52
C VAL A 2 6.11 38.65 -7.88
N ASN A 3 6.05 37.50 -8.52
CA ASN A 3 6.74 36.31 -8.05
C ASN A 3 8.26 36.50 -8.31
N GLU A 4 9.02 36.70 -7.24
CA GLU A 4 10.47 36.75 -7.31
C GLU A 4 11.01 35.36 -7.68
N ARG A 5 12.02 35.32 -8.56
CA ARG A 5 12.67 34.09 -9.00
C ARG A 5 14.08 34.06 -8.46
N HIS A 6 14.41 33.08 -7.64
CA HIS A 6 15.77 32.87 -7.15
C HIS A 6 16.36 31.65 -7.86
N ASN A 7 17.47 31.84 -8.59
CA ASN A 7 18.14 30.78 -9.35
C ASN A 7 17.24 30.04 -10.38
N GLY A 8 16.25 30.74 -10.95
CA GLY A 8 15.29 30.18 -11.92
C GLY A 8 14.11 29.42 -11.30
N ASN A 9 14.10 29.22 -9.98
CA ASN A 9 12.99 28.62 -9.24
C ASN A 9 12.06 29.70 -8.65
N LEU A 10 10.79 29.35 -8.51
CA LEU A 10 9.72 30.19 -7.97
C LEU A 10 9.86 30.33 -6.45
N LEU A 11 9.88 31.58 -5.98
CA LEU A 11 9.82 31.88 -4.57
C LEU A 11 8.36 32.21 -4.18
N VAL A 12 7.80 31.46 -3.24
CA VAL A 12 6.41 31.65 -2.77
C VAL A 12 6.42 32.31 -1.39
N HIS A 13 5.73 33.43 -1.26
CA HIS A 13 5.56 34.11 0.03
C HIS A 13 4.36 33.51 0.78
N LEU A 14 4.61 32.84 1.90
CA LEU A 14 3.58 32.20 2.73
C LEU A 14 3.04 33.13 3.84
N GLY A 15 3.64 34.32 4.01
CA GLY A 15 3.23 35.34 4.97
C GLY A 15 4.21 36.51 5.02
N ALA A 16 4.02 37.44 5.97
CA ALA A 16 4.83 38.66 6.07
C ALA A 16 6.34 38.42 6.32
N LYS A 17 6.72 37.22 6.79
CA LYS A 17 8.11 36.85 7.13
C LYS A 17 8.51 35.44 6.71
N LEU A 18 7.70 34.73 5.92
CA LEU A 18 7.95 33.33 5.54
C LEU A 18 8.01 33.19 4.02
N GLN A 19 9.10 32.59 3.54
CA GLN A 19 9.33 32.29 2.13
C GLN A 19 9.53 30.79 1.96
N ALA A 20 8.88 30.21 0.95
CA ALA A 20 9.09 28.83 0.53
C ALA A 20 9.78 28.81 -0.83
N TYR A 21 10.78 27.94 -0.96
CA TYR A 21 11.43 27.66 -2.24
C TYR A 21 11.56 26.15 -2.44
N PRO A 22 11.53 25.68 -3.69
CA PRO A 22 11.63 24.27 -3.99
C PRO A 22 13.10 23.85 -3.86
N GLU A 23 13.33 22.88 -2.98
CA GLU A 23 14.65 22.41 -2.57
C GLU A 23 15.05 21.15 -3.35
N GLU A 24 14.20 20.12 -3.34
CA GLU A 24 14.52 18.82 -3.91
C GLU A 24 13.30 18.14 -4.55
N LEU A 25 13.53 17.40 -5.64
CA LEU A 25 12.55 16.50 -6.22
C LEU A 25 12.74 15.11 -5.62
N LEU A 26 11.80 14.69 -4.77
CA LEU A 26 11.92 13.46 -3.98
C LEU A 26 11.49 12.23 -4.77
N ARG A 27 10.35 12.32 -5.48
CA ARG A 27 9.73 11.19 -6.18
C ARG A 27 8.99 11.62 -7.43
N GLN A 28 8.77 10.66 -8.32
CA GLN A 28 7.94 10.82 -9.51
C GLN A 28 6.91 9.68 -9.54
N ARG A 29 5.67 9.98 -9.91
CA ARG A 29 4.60 9.01 -10.17
C ARG A 29 3.90 9.32 -11.49
N ARG A 30 3.05 8.43 -11.98
CA ARG A 30 2.06 8.79 -13.00
C ARG A 30 0.81 9.27 -12.28
N GLY A 31 0.32 10.44 -12.65
CA GLY A 31 -0.95 10.98 -12.18
C GLY A 31 -2.13 10.36 -12.92
N HIS A 32 -3.33 10.79 -12.51
CA HIS A 32 -4.62 10.22 -12.91
C HIS A 32 -4.96 10.39 -14.40
N ASP A 33 -4.26 11.29 -15.09
CA ASP A 33 -4.35 11.57 -16.53
C ASP A 33 -3.25 10.85 -17.34
N GLY A 34 -2.41 10.04 -16.67
CA GLY A 34 -1.27 9.35 -17.25
C GLY A 34 -0.02 10.21 -17.43
N GLN A 35 -0.08 11.50 -17.07
CA GLN A 35 1.06 12.43 -17.10
C GLN A 35 1.95 12.23 -15.86
N PRO A 36 3.24 12.58 -15.93
CA PRO A 36 4.12 12.45 -14.77
C PRO A 36 3.85 13.57 -13.75
N GLU A 37 3.66 13.17 -12.49
CA GLU A 37 3.62 14.05 -11.33
C GLU A 37 4.88 13.88 -10.49
N TYR A 38 5.32 14.96 -9.85
CA TYR A 38 6.56 15.02 -9.10
C TYR A 38 6.32 15.52 -7.68
N LEU A 39 6.86 14.80 -6.70
CA LEU A 39 6.83 15.21 -5.30
C LEU A 39 8.02 16.12 -5.06
N ILE A 40 7.76 17.41 -4.89
CA ILE A 40 8.76 18.43 -4.62
C ILE A 40 8.76 18.75 -3.13
N GLN A 41 9.93 18.70 -2.52
CA GLN A 41 10.18 19.23 -1.18
C GLN A 41 10.45 20.73 -1.28
N TRP A 42 9.73 21.48 -0.47
CA TRP A 42 9.85 22.92 -0.32
C TRP A 42 10.38 23.22 1.07
N SER A 43 11.47 23.99 1.15
CA SER A 43 11.99 24.48 2.42
C SER A 43 11.35 25.82 2.73
N ILE A 44 10.85 25.97 3.96
CA ILE A 44 10.32 27.23 4.47
C ILE A 44 11.41 27.91 5.29
N ILE A 45 11.74 29.16 4.92
CA ILE A 45 12.70 29.99 5.63
C ILE A 45 11.99 31.19 6.25
N SER A 46 12.38 31.50 7.49
CA SER A 46 12.03 32.75 8.15
C SER A 46 12.95 33.89 7.68
N LEU A 47 12.38 35.01 7.26
CA LEU A 47 13.15 36.18 6.80
C LEU A 47 13.98 36.81 7.93
N GLU A 48 13.62 36.55 9.19
CA GLU A 48 14.31 37.06 10.40
C GLU A 48 15.70 36.45 10.62
N GLU A 49 15.95 35.21 10.18
CA GLU A 49 17.28 34.58 10.29
C GLU A 49 18.30 35.13 9.27
N ARG A 50 17.84 35.80 8.20
CA ARG A 50 18.72 36.30 7.13
C ARG A 50 19.40 37.64 7.47
N ALA A 51 19.04 38.29 8.57
CA ALA A 51 19.50 39.63 8.92
C ALA A 51 20.65 39.67 9.95
N VAL A 52 21.15 38.52 10.43
CA VAL A 52 22.18 38.48 11.48
C VAL A 52 23.46 37.78 10.99
N GLU A 53 24.08 38.32 9.95
CA GLU A 53 25.55 38.31 9.86
C GLU A 53 26.10 39.29 10.91
N GLY A 54 26.08 38.88 12.17
CA GLY A 54 26.68 39.69 13.24
C GLY A 54 26.12 39.42 14.62
N SER A 55 26.93 38.72 15.42
CA SER A 55 26.85 38.63 16.88
C SER A 55 25.97 37.53 17.51
N SER A 56 26.66 36.44 17.85
CA SER A 56 26.70 35.81 19.17
C SER A 56 25.38 35.58 19.94
N ALA A 57 24.86 34.34 19.86
CA ALA A 57 24.57 33.44 21.00
C ALA A 57 23.46 32.44 20.63
N SER A 58 23.66 31.17 21.03
CA SER A 58 22.64 30.11 21.05
C SER A 58 22.12 29.63 19.68
N SER A 59 22.97 28.91 18.93
CA SER A 59 22.52 28.12 17.78
C SER A 59 21.80 26.86 18.27
N ALA A 60 20.53 27.01 18.67
CA ALA A 60 19.59 25.91 18.62
C ALA A 60 19.42 25.54 17.14
N GLU A 61 19.62 24.28 16.80
CA GLU A 61 19.43 23.76 15.44
C GLU A 61 17.94 23.92 15.05
N THR A 62 17.56 25.09 14.51
CA THR A 62 16.25 25.33 13.91
C THR A 62 16.24 24.62 12.56
N LYS A 63 15.86 23.34 12.59
CA LYS A 63 15.66 22.51 11.41
C LYS A 63 14.68 23.25 10.47
N PRO A 64 15.02 23.50 9.20
CA PRO A 64 14.11 24.15 8.27
C PRO A 64 12.83 23.33 8.17
N GLU A 65 11.67 24.00 8.28
CA GLU A 65 10.37 23.36 8.12
C GLU A 65 10.18 23.02 6.64
N ASN A 66 10.08 21.74 6.33
CA ASN A 66 9.95 21.25 4.97
C ASN A 66 8.53 20.77 4.70
N ILE A 67 7.95 21.22 3.59
CA ILE A 67 6.65 20.74 3.10
C ILE A 67 6.87 20.02 1.78
N SER A 68 6.28 18.84 1.63
CA SER A 68 6.31 18.09 0.37
C SER A 68 4.98 18.25 -0.36
N MET A 69 5.02 18.56 -1.66
CA MET A 69 3.84 18.78 -2.49
C MET A 69 3.98 18.06 -3.83
N TRP A 70 2.94 17.35 -4.25
CA TRP A 70 2.84 16.80 -5.59
C TRP A 70 2.47 17.90 -6.59
N MET A 71 3.19 17.92 -7.70
CA MET A 71 3.01 18.90 -8.76
C MET A 71 3.04 18.21 -10.13
N SER A 72 2.22 18.69 -11.05
CA SER A 72 2.22 18.24 -12.45
C SER A 72 3.50 18.64 -13.19
N ALA A 73 3.76 18.00 -14.33
CA ALA A 73 4.91 18.33 -15.17
C ALA A 73 4.91 19.80 -15.60
N GLU A 74 3.75 20.38 -15.94
CA GLU A 74 3.64 21.79 -16.31
C GLU A 74 3.96 22.72 -15.13
N GLU A 75 3.44 22.40 -13.94
CA GLU A 75 3.66 23.19 -12.72
C GLU A 75 5.13 23.15 -12.27
N VAL A 76 5.81 22.01 -12.38
CA VAL A 76 7.24 21.89 -12.09
C VAL A 76 8.07 22.64 -13.13
N CYS A 77 7.72 22.57 -14.42
CA CYS A 77 8.42 23.35 -15.45
C CYS A 77 8.25 24.87 -15.24
N ALA A 78 7.08 25.31 -14.74
CA ALA A 78 6.83 26.71 -14.44
C ALA A 78 7.49 27.17 -13.14
N SER A 79 7.59 26.28 -12.14
CA SER A 79 7.97 26.65 -10.77
C SER A 79 9.41 26.27 -10.41
N CYS A 80 9.95 25.17 -10.90
CA CYS A 80 11.30 24.70 -10.58
C CYS A 80 11.96 23.88 -11.69
N PRO A 81 12.16 24.47 -12.88
CA PRO A 81 12.73 23.77 -14.03
C PRO A 81 14.16 23.26 -13.77
N ALA A 82 14.90 23.89 -12.86
CA ALA A 82 16.27 23.48 -12.53
C ALA A 82 16.36 22.12 -11.80
N LEU A 83 15.27 21.68 -11.15
CA LEU A 83 15.22 20.40 -10.44
C LEU A 83 15.00 19.22 -11.40
N LEU A 84 14.38 19.44 -12.56
CA LEU A 84 14.17 18.41 -13.59
C LEU A 84 15.48 18.03 -14.30
N GLY A 85 16.45 18.95 -14.38
CA GLY A 85 17.74 18.72 -15.06
C GLY A 85 18.80 18.04 -14.20
N LYS A 86 18.61 17.95 -12.87
CA LYS A 86 19.58 17.39 -11.93
C LYS A 86 19.20 15.98 -11.48
N ARG A 87 19.37 15.00 -12.36
CA ARG A 87 19.64 13.62 -11.89
C ARG A 87 20.62 12.89 -12.81
N LYS A 88 21.89 12.90 -12.40
CA LYS A 88 22.77 11.74 -12.49
C LYS A 88 22.33 10.82 -11.35
N LEU A 89 21.85 9.64 -11.70
CA LEU A 89 21.14 8.71 -10.85
C LEU A 89 22.16 7.94 -9.99
N GLU A 90 22.40 8.41 -8.76
CA GLU A 90 23.24 7.72 -7.80
C GLU A 90 22.47 7.65 -6.48
N GLY A 91 22.18 6.43 -6.03
CA GLY A 91 21.51 6.17 -4.76
C GLY A 91 20.11 5.57 -4.90
N GLN A 92 20.08 4.24 -4.93
CA GLN A 92 18.98 3.40 -4.43
C GLN A 92 17.69 3.38 -5.25
N TRP A 93 17.83 2.94 -6.49
CA TRP A 93 16.89 1.96 -7.01
C TRP A 93 17.12 0.65 -6.26
N VAL A 94 16.39 0.40 -5.17
CA VAL A 94 15.91 -0.97 -4.97
C VAL A 94 14.83 -1.14 -6.03
N LYS A 95 15.30 -1.42 -7.24
CA LYS A 95 14.56 -2.22 -8.20
C LYS A 95 14.19 -3.46 -7.38
N GLU A 96 12.96 -3.49 -6.89
CA GLU A 96 12.35 -4.79 -6.65
C GLU A 96 12.44 -5.45 -8.02
N GLU A 97 13.41 -6.35 -8.15
CA GLU A 97 13.57 -7.16 -9.32
C GLU A 97 12.28 -7.96 -9.43
N LYS A 98 11.35 -7.41 -10.21
CA LYS A 98 10.78 -8.18 -11.31
C LYS A 98 11.97 -8.64 -12.13
N ALA A 99 12.66 -9.67 -11.62
CA ALA A 99 13.44 -10.55 -12.44
C ALA A 99 12.43 -10.98 -13.51
N ALA A 100 12.64 -10.46 -14.71
CA ALA A 100 12.21 -11.16 -15.90
C ALA A 100 12.92 -12.50 -15.82
N SER A 101 12.28 -13.42 -15.11
CA SER A 101 12.46 -14.83 -15.30
C SER A 101 12.42 -15.07 -16.82
N PRO A 102 13.34 -15.85 -17.40
CA PRO A 102 13.29 -16.25 -18.81
C PRO A 102 11.99 -16.96 -19.20
N PHE A 103 11.02 -17.12 -18.30
CA PHE A 103 9.70 -17.69 -18.52
C PHE A 103 8.58 -16.66 -18.75
N ALA A 104 8.89 -15.44 -19.24
CA ALA A 104 7.87 -14.52 -19.77
C ALA A 104 7.46 -14.85 -21.21
N ALA A 105 7.37 -16.14 -21.55
CA ALA A 105 6.32 -16.57 -22.43
C ALA A 105 5.10 -16.75 -21.52
N ASP A 106 4.08 -15.89 -21.67
CA ASP A 106 2.72 -16.25 -21.29
C ASP A 106 2.40 -17.53 -22.06
N VAL A 107 2.77 -18.69 -21.49
CA VAL A 107 2.15 -19.95 -21.84
C VAL A 107 0.72 -19.76 -21.37
N PRO A 108 -0.28 -19.70 -22.28
CA PRO A 108 -1.67 -19.59 -21.86
C PRO A 108 -1.89 -20.73 -20.88
N LEU A 109 -2.26 -20.39 -19.65
CA LEU A 109 -2.66 -21.40 -18.68
C LEU A 109 -3.84 -22.13 -19.33
N ASP A 110 -3.66 -23.41 -19.62
CA ASP A 110 -4.69 -24.21 -20.26
C ASP A 110 -5.97 -24.12 -19.42
N GLU A 111 -7.11 -23.84 -20.07
CA GLU A 111 -8.36 -23.63 -19.35
C GLU A 111 -8.75 -24.85 -18.52
N ALA A 112 -8.38 -26.07 -18.96
CA ALA A 112 -8.60 -27.27 -18.18
C ALA A 112 -7.73 -27.30 -16.91
N SER A 113 -6.46 -26.89 -16.97
CA SER A 113 -5.60 -26.77 -15.79
C SER A 113 -6.12 -25.71 -14.80
N LEU A 114 -6.62 -24.58 -15.30
CA LEU A 114 -7.22 -23.57 -14.42
C LEU A 114 -8.49 -24.11 -13.73
N LEU A 115 -9.33 -24.85 -14.44
CA LEU A 115 -10.52 -25.49 -13.85
C LEU A 115 -10.16 -26.52 -12.78
N GLU A 116 -9.10 -27.32 -13.00
CA GLU A 116 -8.56 -28.26 -12.00
C GLU A 116 -8.11 -27.51 -10.75
N MET A 117 -7.31 -26.45 -10.92
CA MET A 117 -6.86 -25.62 -9.79
C MET A 117 -8.04 -24.99 -9.03
N LYS A 118 -9.11 -24.55 -9.71
CA LYS A 118 -10.33 -24.06 -9.05
C LYS A 118 -11.05 -25.17 -8.25
N ALA A 119 -11.07 -26.39 -8.78
CA ALA A 119 -11.61 -27.55 -8.05
C ALA A 119 -10.75 -27.92 -6.83
N ASP A 120 -9.43 -27.76 -6.94
CA ASP A 120 -8.50 -27.96 -5.84
C ASP A 120 -8.67 -26.89 -4.75
N VAL A 121 -8.82 -25.61 -5.10
CA VAL A 121 -9.15 -24.54 -4.14
C VAL A 121 -10.39 -24.92 -3.33
N ARG A 122 -11.45 -25.40 -4.00
CA ARG A 122 -12.69 -25.85 -3.35
C ARG A 122 -12.42 -27.01 -2.39
N SER A 123 -11.69 -28.02 -2.84
CA SER A 123 -11.40 -29.23 -2.05
C SER A 123 -10.51 -28.92 -0.85
N LEU A 124 -9.51 -28.06 -1.02
CA LEU A 124 -8.59 -27.60 0.02
C LEU A 124 -9.32 -26.73 1.04
N ALA A 125 -10.18 -25.80 0.62
CA ALA A 125 -10.96 -24.96 1.52
C ALA A 125 -11.91 -25.81 2.38
N GLN A 126 -12.61 -26.77 1.75
CA GLN A 126 -13.43 -27.73 2.49
C GLN A 126 -12.61 -28.59 3.45
N ARG A 127 -11.42 -29.04 3.04
CA ARG A 127 -10.52 -29.84 3.89
C ARG A 127 -10.06 -29.04 5.09
N ALA A 128 -9.58 -27.81 4.90
CA ALA A 128 -9.17 -26.93 6.00
C ALA A 128 -10.34 -26.64 6.94
N GLY A 129 -11.55 -26.40 6.41
CA GLY A 129 -12.75 -26.23 7.22
C GLY A 129 -13.08 -27.44 8.09
N ARG A 130 -12.97 -28.67 7.54
CA ARG A 130 -13.14 -29.90 8.33
C ARG A 130 -12.07 -30.05 9.40
N GLN A 131 -10.80 -29.85 9.05
CA GLN A 131 -9.69 -29.97 9.99
C GLN A 131 -9.78 -28.96 11.13
N MET A 132 -10.36 -27.77 10.88
CA MET A 132 -10.60 -26.76 11.92
C MET A 132 -11.81 -27.05 12.80
N ALA A 133 -12.80 -27.79 12.31
CA ALA A 133 -13.97 -28.21 13.09
C ALA A 133 -13.68 -29.47 13.93
N GLU A 134 -12.75 -30.31 13.47
CA GLU A 134 -12.34 -31.53 14.16
C GLU A 134 -11.55 -31.23 15.44
N THR A 135 -12.14 -31.56 16.59
CA THR A 135 -11.50 -31.44 17.90
C THR A 135 -10.42 -32.52 18.05
N GLY A 136 -9.21 -32.25 17.56
CA GLY A 136 -8.06 -33.18 17.66
C GLY A 136 -7.22 -33.33 16.39
N ALA A 137 -7.53 -32.62 15.30
CA ALA A 137 -6.67 -32.61 14.12
C ALA A 137 -5.28 -32.03 14.45
N PRO A 138 -4.17 -32.61 13.95
CA PRO A 138 -2.85 -32.04 14.13
C PRO A 138 -2.78 -30.64 13.52
N GLU A 139 -2.31 -29.66 14.30
CA GLU A 139 -2.17 -28.26 13.85
C GLU A 139 -1.31 -28.14 12.59
N SER A 140 -0.30 -29.00 12.46
CA SER A 140 0.56 -29.09 11.26
C SER A 140 -0.22 -29.47 10.00
N SER A 141 -1.26 -30.29 10.11
CA SER A 141 -2.10 -30.70 8.98
C SER A 141 -2.97 -29.55 8.48
N ILE A 142 -3.50 -28.74 9.42
CA ILE A 142 -4.25 -27.52 9.12
C ILE A 142 -3.32 -26.50 8.44
N LEU A 143 -2.15 -26.23 9.04
CA LEU A 143 -1.15 -25.29 8.50
C LEU A 143 -0.67 -25.66 7.11
N ASN A 144 -0.43 -26.95 6.85
CA ASN A 144 -0.04 -27.41 5.52
C ASN A 144 -1.11 -27.12 4.47
N THR A 145 -2.39 -27.40 4.77
CA THR A 145 -3.49 -27.06 3.86
C THR A 145 -3.60 -25.54 3.64
N ILE A 146 -3.44 -24.74 4.70
CA ILE A 146 -3.49 -23.27 4.63
C ILE A 146 -2.35 -22.70 3.78
N HIS A 147 -1.13 -23.21 3.92
CA HIS A 147 0.00 -22.73 3.12
C HIS A 147 -0.22 -22.98 1.63
N VAL A 148 -0.77 -24.14 1.27
CA VAL A 148 -1.12 -24.43 -0.13
C VAL A 148 -2.24 -23.49 -0.61
N LEU A 149 -3.28 -23.28 0.20
CA LEU A 149 -4.33 -22.30 -0.11
C LEU A 149 -3.79 -20.88 -0.27
N SER A 150 -2.81 -20.49 0.54
CA SER A 150 -2.15 -19.18 0.46
C SER A 150 -1.35 -19.03 -0.83
N ALA A 151 -0.67 -20.09 -1.27
CA ALA A 151 0.04 -20.10 -2.54
C ALA A 151 -0.94 -19.95 -3.72
N TYR A 152 -2.09 -20.63 -3.67
CA TYR A 152 -3.15 -20.46 -4.67
C TYR A 152 -3.81 -19.08 -4.60
N ALA A 153 -3.95 -18.50 -3.41
CA ALA A 153 -4.44 -17.15 -3.22
C ALA A 153 -3.53 -16.10 -3.86
N SER A 154 -2.24 -16.38 -4.06
CA SER A 154 -1.32 -15.52 -4.81
C SER A 154 -1.51 -15.57 -6.34
N ILE A 155 -2.46 -16.36 -6.85
CA ILE A 155 -2.77 -16.45 -8.28
C ILE A 155 -4.07 -15.67 -8.55
N GLY A 156 -3.96 -14.51 -9.20
CA GLY A 156 -5.11 -13.62 -9.44
C GLY A 156 -6.26 -14.27 -10.19
N SER A 157 -5.99 -15.14 -11.16
CA SER A 157 -7.00 -15.89 -11.92
C SER A 157 -7.84 -16.85 -11.06
N LEU A 158 -7.39 -17.18 -9.84
CA LEU A 158 -8.12 -18.00 -8.88
C LEU A 158 -8.93 -17.17 -7.88
N ALA A 159 -8.80 -15.84 -7.85
CA ALA A 159 -9.49 -14.99 -6.87
C ALA A 159 -11.01 -15.25 -6.83
N GLY A 160 -11.64 -15.42 -7.99
CA GLY A 160 -13.07 -15.78 -8.10
C GLY A 160 -13.44 -17.11 -7.41
N ALA A 161 -12.57 -18.12 -7.51
CA ALA A 161 -12.80 -19.41 -6.86
C ALA A 161 -12.82 -19.28 -5.34
N PHE A 162 -11.94 -18.46 -4.75
CA PHE A 162 -11.96 -18.21 -3.30
C PHE A 162 -13.26 -17.54 -2.84
N LYS A 163 -13.88 -16.69 -3.68
CA LYS A 163 -15.20 -16.08 -3.40
C LYS A 163 -16.31 -17.12 -3.40
N GLU A 164 -16.30 -18.01 -4.39
CA GLU A 164 -17.32 -19.05 -4.57
C GLU A 164 -17.26 -20.18 -3.53
N THR A 165 -16.07 -20.46 -2.99
CA THR A 165 -15.86 -21.63 -2.11
C THR A 165 -16.07 -21.35 -0.62
N GLY A 166 -16.44 -20.13 -0.24
CA GLY A 166 -16.53 -19.73 1.18
C GLY A 166 -15.17 -19.73 1.88
N ALA A 167 -14.08 -19.54 1.12
CA ALA A 167 -12.73 -19.55 1.69
C ALA A 167 -12.48 -18.33 2.59
N LEU A 168 -13.24 -17.25 2.42
CA LEU A 168 -13.22 -16.10 3.32
C LEU A 168 -13.82 -16.40 4.69
N ASP A 169 -14.91 -17.18 4.77
CA ASP A 169 -15.47 -17.58 6.08
C ASP A 169 -14.47 -18.44 6.86
N LEU A 170 -13.75 -19.30 6.15
CA LEU A 170 -12.64 -20.06 6.71
C LEU A 170 -11.51 -19.12 7.19
N LEU A 171 -11.11 -18.16 6.35
CA LEU A 171 -10.09 -17.18 6.68
C LEU A 171 -10.44 -16.38 7.94
N MET A 172 -11.68 -15.93 8.07
CA MET A 172 -12.19 -15.22 9.25
C MET A 172 -12.04 -16.07 10.52
N LYS A 173 -12.48 -17.34 10.47
CA LYS A 173 -12.31 -18.28 11.58
C LYS A 173 -10.84 -18.49 11.93
N MET A 174 -9.96 -18.50 10.94
CA MET A 174 -8.51 -18.66 11.15
C MET A 174 -7.86 -17.41 11.75
N LEU A 175 -8.28 -16.21 11.35
CA LEU A 175 -7.81 -14.94 11.91
C LEU A 175 -8.16 -14.81 13.40
N CYS A 176 -9.24 -15.44 13.85
CA CYS A 176 -9.66 -15.49 15.25
C CYS A 176 -9.23 -16.79 15.97
N HIS A 177 -8.37 -17.63 15.36
CA HIS A 177 -7.98 -18.90 15.95
C HIS A 177 -7.08 -18.71 17.18
N LYS A 178 -7.13 -19.64 18.16
CA LYS A 178 -6.30 -19.55 19.39
C LYS A 178 -4.80 -19.65 19.09
N GLU A 179 -4.45 -20.52 18.14
CA GLU A 179 -3.06 -20.78 17.74
C GLU A 179 -2.48 -19.63 16.89
N LYS A 180 -1.33 -19.11 17.30
CA LYS A 180 -0.70 -17.94 16.67
C LYS A 180 -0.21 -18.23 15.25
N GLN A 181 0.26 -19.45 14.99
CA GLN A 181 0.73 -19.82 13.65
C GLN A 181 -0.41 -19.86 12.63
N ILE A 182 -1.60 -20.30 13.06
CA ILE A 182 -2.79 -20.31 12.19
C ILE A 182 -3.21 -18.89 11.86
N ARG A 183 -3.26 -17.98 12.86
CA ARG A 183 -3.55 -16.56 12.63
C ARG A 183 -2.56 -15.89 11.69
N ARG A 184 -1.26 -16.10 11.89
CA ARG A 184 -0.21 -15.56 11.00
C ARG A 184 -0.33 -16.07 9.56
N SER A 185 -0.64 -17.35 9.40
CA SER A 185 -0.85 -17.95 8.07
C SER A 185 -2.11 -17.41 7.42
N ALA A 186 -3.17 -17.17 8.20
CA ALA A 186 -4.37 -16.47 7.76
C ALA A 186 -4.05 -15.04 7.28
N GLY A 187 -3.26 -14.28 8.05
CA GLY A 187 -2.82 -12.94 7.63
C GLY A 187 -2.07 -12.93 6.30
N LYS A 188 -1.21 -13.93 6.03
CA LYS A 188 -0.54 -14.10 4.73
C LYS A 188 -1.53 -14.40 3.60
N MET A 189 -2.49 -15.29 3.85
CA MET A 189 -3.54 -15.63 2.88
C MET A 189 -4.42 -14.42 2.56
N LEU A 190 -4.80 -13.67 3.60
CA LEU A 190 -5.55 -12.41 3.49
C LEU A 190 -4.83 -11.42 2.57
N ARG A 191 -3.53 -11.22 2.81
CA ARG A 191 -2.68 -10.35 2.00
C ARG A 191 -2.62 -10.79 0.55
N ALA A 192 -2.45 -12.09 0.32
CA ALA A 192 -2.39 -12.67 -1.02
C ALA A 192 -3.71 -12.53 -1.79
N LEU A 193 -4.86 -12.70 -1.14
CA LEU A 193 -6.17 -12.50 -1.77
C LEU A 193 -6.39 -11.04 -2.16
N ALA A 194 -5.94 -10.11 -1.32
CA ALA A 194 -6.13 -8.69 -1.53
C ALA A 194 -5.09 -8.06 -2.48
N SER A 195 -3.99 -8.73 -2.80
CA SER A 195 -2.91 -8.11 -3.60
C SER A 195 -3.20 -7.95 -5.09
N HIS A 196 -4.25 -8.56 -5.64
CA HIS A 196 -4.45 -8.67 -7.09
C HIS A 196 -5.02 -7.41 -7.74
N ASP A 197 -6.11 -6.89 -7.19
CA ASP A 197 -6.86 -5.78 -7.78
C ASP A 197 -7.73 -5.09 -6.72
N ALA A 198 -8.16 -3.84 -7.00
CA ALA A 198 -9.02 -3.07 -6.11
C ALA A 198 -10.33 -3.80 -5.75
N GLY A 199 -10.91 -4.56 -6.68
CA GLY A 199 -12.13 -5.34 -6.44
C GLY A 199 -11.90 -6.51 -5.48
N SER A 200 -10.73 -7.17 -5.55
CA SER A 200 -10.33 -8.19 -4.59
C SER A 200 -10.04 -7.60 -3.20
N ARG A 201 -9.38 -6.44 -3.11
CA ARG A 201 -9.21 -5.69 -1.85
C ARG A 201 -10.55 -5.32 -1.22
N ALA A 202 -11.42 -4.67 -1.99
CA ALA A 202 -12.74 -4.22 -1.52
C ALA A 202 -13.62 -5.41 -1.08
N TYR A 203 -13.59 -6.51 -1.83
CA TYR A 203 -14.33 -7.72 -1.49
C TYR A 203 -13.89 -8.31 -0.14
N VAL A 204 -12.57 -8.39 0.10
CA VAL A 204 -12.02 -8.87 1.37
C VAL A 204 -12.43 -7.96 2.53
N LEU A 205 -12.26 -6.64 2.38
CA LEU A 205 -12.61 -5.66 3.41
C LEU A 205 -14.11 -5.67 3.73
N LEU A 206 -14.97 -5.70 2.70
CA LEU A 206 -16.42 -5.76 2.87
C LEU A 206 -16.86 -7.06 3.57
N SER A 207 -16.24 -8.19 3.22
CA SER A 207 -16.55 -9.46 3.85
C SER A 207 -16.19 -9.44 5.33
N LEU A 208 -15.05 -8.81 5.68
CA LEU A 208 -14.61 -8.69 7.07
C LEU A 208 -15.44 -7.70 7.88
N SER A 209 -15.91 -6.60 7.28
CA SER A 209 -16.77 -5.63 7.98
C SER A 209 -18.14 -6.20 8.32
N GLN A 210 -18.60 -7.24 7.61
CA GLN A 210 -19.84 -7.96 7.92
C GLN A 210 -19.72 -8.88 9.14
N GLN A 211 -18.50 -9.14 9.64
CA GLN A 211 -18.29 -9.96 10.82
C GLN A 211 -18.30 -9.08 12.07
N ASP A 212 -19.37 -9.20 12.87
CA ASP A 212 -19.51 -8.47 14.12
C ASP A 212 -18.34 -8.75 15.08
N GLY A 213 -17.60 -7.71 15.44
CA GLY A 213 -16.55 -7.78 16.46
C GLY A 213 -15.29 -8.54 16.05
N ILE A 214 -15.07 -8.80 14.75
CA ILE A 214 -13.86 -9.52 14.27
C ILE A 214 -12.57 -8.85 14.75
N GLU A 215 -12.56 -7.52 14.86
CA GLU A 215 -11.46 -6.69 15.33
C GLU A 215 -11.04 -7.01 16.77
N GLN A 216 -11.99 -7.35 17.64
CA GLN A 216 -11.73 -7.66 19.05
C GLN A 216 -11.07 -9.03 19.21
N HIS A 217 -11.22 -9.90 18.21
CA HIS A 217 -10.73 -11.28 18.22
C HIS A 217 -9.46 -11.46 17.39
N MET A 218 -9.08 -10.48 16.58
CA MET A 218 -7.84 -10.49 15.80
C MET A 218 -6.63 -10.06 16.64
N ASP A 219 -5.48 -10.65 16.36
CA ASP A 219 -4.23 -10.17 16.93
C ASP A 219 -3.75 -8.87 16.26
N PHE A 220 -2.76 -8.24 16.88
CA PHE A 220 -2.21 -6.98 16.41
C PHE A 220 -1.68 -7.06 14.96
N ASP A 221 -0.97 -8.14 14.61
CA ASP A 221 -0.40 -8.35 13.27
C ASP A 221 -1.52 -8.41 12.20
N SER A 222 -2.62 -9.11 12.49
CA SER A 222 -3.76 -9.21 11.57
C SER A 222 -4.52 -7.88 11.44
N ARG A 223 -4.71 -7.15 12.54
CA ARG A 223 -5.30 -5.81 12.51
C ARG A 223 -4.45 -4.81 11.74
N TYR A 224 -3.13 -4.86 11.90
CA TYR A 224 -2.20 -4.04 11.15
C TYR A 224 -2.29 -4.30 9.65
N THR A 225 -2.33 -5.58 9.25
CA THR A 225 -2.50 -5.98 7.85
C THR A 225 -3.80 -5.43 7.27
N LEU A 226 -4.89 -5.43 8.04
CA LEU A 226 -6.17 -4.87 7.59
C LEU A 226 -6.15 -3.36 7.42
N LEU A 227 -5.52 -2.66 8.36
CA LEU A 227 -5.36 -1.22 8.26
C LEU A 227 -4.52 -0.84 7.04
N GLU A 228 -3.47 -1.63 6.75
CA GLU A 228 -2.65 -1.47 5.56
C GLU A 228 -3.48 -1.70 4.27
N LEU A 229 -4.30 -2.76 4.22
CA LEU A 229 -5.20 -3.01 3.09
C LEU A 229 -6.25 -1.91 2.91
N PHE A 230 -6.77 -1.35 3.99
CA PHE A 230 -7.70 -0.22 3.94
C PHE A 230 -7.01 1.05 3.40
N ALA A 231 -5.81 1.35 3.90
CA ALA A 231 -4.99 2.46 3.41
C ALA A 231 -4.65 2.29 1.93
N GLU A 232 -4.29 1.08 1.48
CA GLU A 232 -4.06 0.76 0.07
C GLU A 232 -5.31 0.92 -0.78
N THR A 233 -6.48 0.54 -0.28
CA THR A 233 -7.75 0.68 -1.02
C THR A 233 -8.15 2.15 -1.19
N THR A 234 -7.94 2.96 -0.15
CA THR A 234 -8.24 4.40 -0.15
C THR A 234 -7.19 5.26 -0.85
N SER A 235 -5.95 4.75 -0.96
CA SER A 235 -4.87 5.42 -1.69
C SER A 235 -4.74 4.96 -3.15
N SER A 236 -5.30 3.80 -3.53
CA SER A 236 -5.29 3.36 -4.92
C SER A 236 -6.22 4.24 -5.74
N GLU A 237 -5.68 4.89 -6.78
CA GLU A 237 -6.42 5.71 -7.75
C GLU A 237 -7.46 4.91 -8.54
N GLU A 238 -7.55 3.59 -8.35
CA GLU A 238 -8.34 2.70 -9.18
C GLU A 238 -9.85 2.92 -9.03
N HIS A 239 -10.42 3.26 -7.86
CA HIS A 239 -11.83 3.66 -7.75
C HIS A 239 -12.05 4.48 -6.48
N CYS A 240 -12.58 5.70 -6.62
CA CYS A 240 -13.14 6.46 -5.50
C CYS A 240 -14.42 5.75 -5.02
N MET A 241 -14.27 4.72 -4.18
CA MET A 241 -15.41 4.06 -3.54
C MET A 241 -15.81 4.87 -2.31
N SER A 242 -17.00 5.46 -2.34
CA SER A 242 -17.61 6.09 -1.17
C SER A 242 -17.95 5.02 -0.14
N PHE A 243 -17.18 4.93 0.94
CA PHE A 243 -17.46 4.03 2.06
C PHE A 243 -18.42 4.69 3.05
N GLU A 244 -19.67 4.87 2.65
CA GLU A 244 -20.73 5.23 3.59
C GLU A 244 -21.20 3.94 4.30
N GLY A 245 -20.63 3.67 5.48
CA GLY A 245 -21.07 2.56 6.35
C GLY A 245 -20.03 1.55 6.81
N ILE A 246 -18.73 1.70 6.47
CA ILE A 246 -17.69 0.85 7.08
C ILE A 246 -17.27 1.44 8.43
N HIS A 247 -17.61 0.75 9.51
CA HIS A 247 -17.09 1.04 10.84
C HIS A 247 -15.61 0.67 10.89
N LEU A 248 -14.77 1.63 11.31
CA LEU A 248 -13.33 1.47 11.41
C LEU A 248 -12.95 0.71 12.69
N PRO A 249 -11.85 -0.07 12.65
CA PRO A 249 -11.26 -0.64 13.85
C PRO A 249 -10.77 0.45 14.79
N GLN A 250 -11.33 0.49 16.00
CA GLN A 250 -10.75 1.27 17.08
C GLN A 250 -9.51 0.56 17.63
N VAL A 251 -8.39 1.29 17.67
CA VAL A 251 -7.11 0.83 18.23
C VAL A 251 -7.05 1.14 19.72
#